data_AF-A0A966VYA7-F1
#
_entry.id   AF-A0A966VYA7-F1
#
_cell.length_a   1.000
_cell.length_b   1.000
_cell.length_c   1.000
_cell.angle_alpha   90.00
_cell.angle_beta   90.00
_cell.angle_gamma   90.00
#
_symmetry.space_group_name_H-M   'P 1'
#
loop_
_entity.id
_entity.type
_entity.pdbx_description
1 polymer ?
#
loop_
_entity_poly.entity_id
_entity_poly.type
_entity_poly.pdbx_seq_one_letter_code
_entity_poly.pdbx_strand_id
1 'polypeptide(L)'
;MGSGEQQPAVRSPRLPSRQQPGIKLHLATQVGTPVKDAFRQGVAAYDAVGFADEWHLHHQGGPCGYQGHDYLGSPTAPGVVLENQPFAWNRSITGTKSKDTILATSTGPEIITAARNWPTVSVEGEDGVWAAAGHPRPVTRGSLVRSHLWRCMLAARLAAGLQPVPSCGA
;
A
#
# COMPACT_ATOMS: atom_id res chain seq x y z
N MET A 1 34.39 28.60 -27.44
CA MET A 1 33.79 28.77 -26.10
C MET A 1 32.42 28.11 -26.13
N GLY A 2 32.33 26.85 -25.74
CA GLY A 2 31.07 26.10 -25.67
C GLY A 2 30.72 25.94 -24.20
N SER A 3 29.73 26.69 -23.74
CA SER A 3 29.12 26.53 -22.42
C SER A 3 28.35 25.22 -22.40
N GLY A 4 28.96 24.18 -21.80
CA GLY A 4 28.29 22.92 -21.50
C GLY A 4 27.28 23.13 -20.39
N GLU A 5 26.02 23.28 -20.77
CA GLU A 5 24.88 23.29 -19.85
C GLU A 5 24.76 21.89 -19.23
N GLN A 6 25.14 21.76 -17.95
CA GLN A 6 24.93 20.54 -17.19
C GLN A 6 23.42 20.37 -16.99
N GLN A 7 22.85 19.32 -17.60
CA GLN A 7 21.47 18.93 -17.34
C GLN A 7 21.29 18.66 -15.84
N PRO A 8 20.26 19.23 -15.19
CA PRO A 8 20.03 19.00 -13.78
C PRO A 8 19.68 17.52 -13.55
N ALA A 9 20.36 16.91 -12.57
CA ALA A 9 20.05 15.55 -12.14
C ALA A 9 18.55 15.42 -11.82
N VAL A 10 17.83 14.61 -12.60
CA VAL A 10 16.44 14.27 -12.35
C VAL A 10 16.40 13.50 -11.03
N ARG A 11 16.04 14.19 -9.94
CA ARG A 11 15.74 13.52 -8.67
C ARG A 11 14.49 12.68 -8.90
N SER A 12 14.61 11.35 -8.84
CA SER A 12 13.47 10.44 -8.85
C SER A 12 12.42 10.94 -7.84
N PRO A 13 11.12 10.95 -8.20
CA PRO A 13 10.09 11.48 -7.31
C PRO A 13 10.13 10.72 -5.98
N ARG A 14 10.46 11.40 -4.88
CA ARG A 14 10.34 10.79 -3.55
C ARG A 14 8.89 10.37 -3.36
N LEU A 15 8.70 9.07 -3.15
CA LEU A 15 7.39 8.48 -2.94
C LEU A 15 6.65 9.19 -1.81
N PRO A 16 5.34 9.42 -1.94
CA PRO A 16 4.55 9.91 -0.82
C PRO A 16 4.75 8.94 0.34
N SER A 17 5.18 9.47 1.50
CA SER A 17 5.51 8.70 2.71
C SER A 17 4.50 7.59 3.04
N ARG A 18 3.21 7.89 2.82
CA ARG A 18 2.07 7.00 3.12
C ARG A 18 1.97 5.75 2.23
N GLN A 19 2.72 5.68 1.13
CA GLN A 19 2.65 4.60 0.12
C GLN A 19 3.75 3.56 0.31
N GLN A 20 4.88 3.98 0.90
CA GLN A 20 6.11 3.20 0.93
C GLN A 20 5.96 1.84 1.63
N PRO A 21 5.21 1.71 2.75
CA PRO A 21 5.08 0.40 3.40
C PRO A 21 4.40 -0.68 2.56
N GLY A 22 3.31 -0.35 1.87
CA GLY A 22 2.63 -1.33 1.02
C GLY A 22 3.48 -1.73 -0.20
N ILE A 23 4.21 -0.78 -0.77
CA ILE A 23 5.11 -1.09 -1.90
C ILE A 23 6.22 -2.03 -1.44
N LYS A 24 6.82 -1.78 -0.26
CA LYS A 24 7.84 -2.67 0.29
C LYS A 24 7.28 -4.06 0.59
N LEU A 25 6.05 -4.19 1.07
CA LEU A 25 5.37 -5.48 1.18
C LEU A 25 5.24 -6.17 -0.18
N HIS A 26 4.83 -5.45 -1.22
CA HIS A 26 4.66 -6.03 -2.55
C HIS A 26 5.98 -6.55 -3.09
N LEU A 27 7.01 -5.71 -3.14
CA LEU A 27 8.33 -6.04 -3.69
C LEU A 27 9.01 -7.19 -2.95
N ALA A 28 8.76 -7.32 -1.65
CA ALA A 28 9.30 -8.41 -0.85
C ALA A 28 8.51 -9.72 -0.98
N THR A 29 7.33 -9.71 -1.62
CA THR A 29 6.52 -10.91 -1.86
C THR A 29 7.02 -11.63 -3.12
N GLN A 30 8.26 -12.11 -3.08
CA GLN A 30 8.88 -12.90 -4.15
C GLN A 30 8.81 -14.38 -3.81
N VAL A 31 8.62 -15.23 -4.82
CA VAL A 31 8.59 -16.70 -4.66
C VAL A 31 9.82 -17.19 -3.89
N GLY A 32 9.59 -18.03 -2.87
CA GLY A 32 10.63 -18.55 -1.98
C GLY A 32 10.95 -17.66 -0.77
N THR A 33 10.50 -16.40 -0.77
CA THR A 33 10.74 -15.50 0.38
C THR A 33 9.93 -15.97 1.59
N PRO A 34 10.52 -16.10 2.79
CA PRO A 34 9.74 -16.33 4.00
C PRO A 34 8.75 -15.20 4.25
N VAL A 35 7.48 -15.51 4.52
CA VAL A 35 6.42 -14.48 4.66
C VAL A 35 6.73 -13.50 5.79
N LYS A 36 7.35 -13.99 6.88
CA LYS A 36 7.83 -13.16 7.99
C LYS A 36 8.85 -12.09 7.54
N ASP A 37 9.67 -12.38 6.54
CA ASP A 37 10.72 -11.47 6.08
C ASP A 37 10.13 -10.42 5.14
N ALA A 38 9.17 -10.80 4.29
CA ALA A 38 8.37 -9.83 3.54
C ALA A 38 7.63 -8.86 4.47
N PHE A 39 7.00 -9.40 5.52
CA PHE A 39 6.33 -8.60 6.55
C PHE A 39 7.31 -7.63 7.24
N ARG A 40 8.49 -8.10 7.65
CA ARG A 40 9.53 -7.25 8.29
C ARG A 40 9.98 -6.11 7.39
N GLN A 41 10.17 -6.35 6.10
CA GLN A 41 10.53 -5.30 5.14
C GLN A 41 9.43 -4.24 5.01
N GLY A 42 8.17 -4.68 4.97
CA GLY A 42 7.01 -3.79 5.02
C GLY A 42 6.94 -2.94 6.29
N VAL A 43 7.18 -3.56 7.45
CA VAL A 43 7.20 -2.88 8.75
C VAL A 43 8.33 -1.87 8.86
N ALA A 44 9.55 -2.22 8.42
CA ALA A 44 10.70 -1.31 8.43
C ALA A 44 10.43 -0.01 7.63
N ALA A 45 9.61 -0.10 6.60
CA ALA A 45 9.22 1.06 5.81
C ALA A 45 8.31 2.04 6.56
N TYR A 46 7.53 1.59 7.56
CA TYR A 46 6.74 2.49 8.41
C TYR A 46 7.63 3.41 9.23
N ASP A 47 8.70 2.87 9.83
CA ASP A 47 9.68 3.65 10.59
C ASP A 47 10.40 4.67 9.70
N ALA A 48 10.85 4.22 8.52
CA ALA A 48 11.53 5.07 7.54
C ALA A 48 10.71 6.30 7.09
N VAL A 49 9.39 6.25 7.22
CA VAL A 49 8.49 7.36 6.85
C VAL A 49 7.86 8.11 8.04
N GLY A 50 8.32 7.84 9.25
CA GLY A 50 7.91 8.53 10.48
C GLY A 50 6.60 8.02 11.10
N PHE A 51 6.25 6.75 10.83
CA PHE A 51 5.01 6.10 11.27
C PHE A 51 5.29 4.74 11.95
N ALA A 52 6.40 4.64 12.69
CA ALA A 52 6.95 3.37 13.21
C ALA A 52 5.93 2.45 13.91
N ASP A 53 4.96 3.01 14.64
CA ASP A 53 3.99 2.22 15.42
C ASP A 53 2.65 1.96 14.70
N GLU A 54 2.41 2.57 13.54
CA GLU A 54 1.11 2.51 12.85
C GLU A 54 0.73 1.09 12.38
N TRP A 55 1.72 0.25 12.09
CA TRP A 55 1.46 -1.13 11.67
C TRP A 55 0.85 -1.98 12.79
N HIS A 56 0.97 -1.57 14.05
CA HIS A 56 0.32 -2.23 15.19
C HIS A 56 -1.19 -1.96 15.25
N LEU A 57 -1.66 -0.86 14.65
CA LEU A 57 -3.04 -0.42 14.74
C LEU A 57 -3.98 -1.18 13.80
N HIS A 58 -3.44 -1.93 12.84
CA HIS A 58 -4.22 -2.74 11.92
C HIS A 58 -3.35 -3.88 11.36
N HIS A 59 -3.91 -5.08 11.20
CA HIS A 59 -3.17 -6.18 10.58
C HIS A 59 -2.74 -5.82 9.15
N GLN A 60 -1.49 -6.13 8.78
CA GLN A 60 -0.99 -5.75 7.46
C GLN A 60 -1.51 -6.66 6.34
N GLY A 61 -2.26 -7.71 6.66
CA GLY A 61 -2.75 -8.68 5.68
C GLY A 61 -1.82 -9.89 5.59
N GLY A 62 -1.81 -10.58 4.46
CA GLY A 62 -1.08 -11.84 4.29
C GLY A 62 -1.54 -12.62 3.06
N PRO A 63 -1.10 -13.89 2.92
CA PRO A 63 -1.60 -14.76 1.88
C PRO A 63 -3.11 -14.95 2.01
N CYS A 64 -3.78 -15.09 0.87
CA CYS A 64 -5.23 -15.23 0.79
C CYS A 64 -5.62 -16.25 -0.27
N GLY A 65 -6.90 -16.60 -0.29
CA GLY A 65 -7.47 -17.53 -1.27
C GLY A 65 -9.00 -17.48 -1.19
N TYR A 66 -9.63 -18.62 -0.94
CA TYR A 66 -11.07 -18.67 -0.65
C TYR A 66 -11.42 -17.98 0.67
N GLN A 67 -10.52 -18.02 1.66
CA GLN A 67 -10.63 -17.23 2.88
C GLN A 67 -10.02 -15.83 2.67
N GLY A 68 -10.49 -14.87 3.46
CA GLY A 68 -9.99 -13.50 3.41
C GLY A 68 -8.47 -13.40 3.60
N HIS A 69 -7.94 -14.26 4.49
CA HIS A 69 -6.52 -14.51 4.70
C HIS A 69 -6.35 -15.96 5.15
N ASP A 70 -5.42 -16.70 4.56
CA ASP A 70 -5.07 -18.06 5.01
C ASP A 70 -4.36 -17.99 6.38
N TYR A 71 -3.50 -16.97 6.53
CA TYR A 71 -2.92 -16.52 7.78
C TYR A 71 -2.44 -15.07 7.62
N LEU A 72 -2.15 -14.43 8.75
CA LEU A 72 -1.66 -13.05 8.77
C LEU A 72 -0.13 -13.00 8.72
N GLY A 73 0.39 -12.03 7.96
CA GLY A 73 1.77 -11.60 8.05
C GLY A 73 2.05 -11.10 9.48
N SER A 74 3.18 -11.53 10.01
CA SER A 74 3.65 -11.20 11.34
C SER A 74 5.15 -11.52 11.45
N PRO A 75 5.86 -11.05 12.49
CA PRO A 75 7.28 -11.37 12.70
C PRO A 75 7.56 -12.87 12.84
N THR A 76 6.53 -13.67 13.10
CA THR A 76 6.57 -15.13 13.28
C THR A 76 5.70 -15.86 12.25
N ALA A 77 5.28 -15.19 11.17
CA ALA A 77 4.40 -15.81 10.17
C ALA A 77 5.05 -17.08 9.60
N PRO A 78 4.30 -18.18 9.49
CA PRO A 78 4.81 -19.43 8.95
C PRO A 78 4.96 -19.32 7.43
N GLY A 79 5.67 -20.29 6.87
CA GLY A 79 5.69 -20.53 5.43
C GLY A 79 6.57 -19.60 4.60
N VAL A 80 6.56 -19.90 3.31
CA VAL A 80 7.26 -19.18 2.25
C VAL A 80 6.25 -18.78 1.19
N VAL A 81 6.54 -17.71 0.46
CA VAL A 81 5.74 -17.27 -0.69
C VAL A 81 5.83 -18.33 -1.78
N LEU A 82 4.68 -18.84 -2.22
CA LEU A 82 4.59 -19.83 -3.29
C LEU A 82 4.30 -19.18 -4.64
N GLU A 83 4.69 -19.84 -5.73
CA GLU A 83 4.34 -19.38 -7.08
C GLU A 83 2.82 -19.43 -7.28
N ASN A 84 2.29 -18.39 -7.92
CA ASN A 84 0.88 -18.13 -8.15
C ASN A 84 0.04 -18.04 -6.85
N GLN A 85 0.67 -17.72 -5.72
CA GLN A 85 -0.04 -17.48 -4.47
C GLN A 85 -0.48 -16.00 -4.39
N PRO A 86 -1.77 -15.73 -4.12
CA PRO A 86 -2.22 -14.36 -3.94
C PRO A 86 -2.00 -13.89 -2.49
N PHE A 87 -1.65 -12.61 -2.37
CA PHE A 87 -1.47 -11.92 -1.09
C PHE A 87 -2.31 -10.66 -1.10
N ALA A 88 -3.05 -10.44 -0.01
CA ALA A 88 -3.85 -9.23 0.19
C ALA A 88 -3.22 -8.39 1.30
N TRP A 89 -2.39 -7.41 0.91
CA TRP A 89 -1.68 -6.52 1.82
C TRP A 89 -2.48 -5.23 2.07
N ASN A 90 -2.65 -4.88 3.34
CA ASN A 90 -3.30 -3.67 3.83
C ASN A 90 -2.23 -2.68 4.29
N ARG A 91 -2.04 -1.59 3.55
CA ARG A 91 -1.24 -0.46 4.03
C ARG A 91 -2.15 0.52 4.74
N SER A 92 -1.87 0.73 6.01
CA SER A 92 -2.73 1.48 6.92
C SER A 92 -1.89 2.38 7.81
N ILE A 93 -2.27 3.64 7.85
CA ILE A 93 -1.85 4.61 8.86
C ILE A 93 -3.10 5.32 9.34
N THR A 94 -3.07 5.97 10.49
CA THR A 94 -4.22 6.65 11.07
C THR A 94 -4.86 7.60 10.05
N GLY A 95 -6.15 7.36 9.78
CA GLY A 95 -6.95 8.12 8.82
C GLY A 95 -6.80 7.72 7.35
N THR A 96 -6.00 6.71 7.00
CA THR A 96 -5.86 6.22 5.61
C THR A 96 -5.55 4.73 5.53
N LYS A 97 -6.34 4.00 4.75
CA LYS A 97 -6.08 2.60 4.40
C LYS A 97 -6.20 2.40 2.90
N SER A 98 -5.32 1.58 2.35
CA SER A 98 -5.46 1.03 1.01
C SER A 98 -5.12 -0.46 1.07
N LYS A 99 -5.70 -1.25 0.17
CA LYS A 99 -5.45 -2.68 0.05
C LYS A 99 -5.25 -3.00 -1.41
N ASP A 100 -4.18 -3.70 -1.69
CA ASP A 100 -3.92 -4.29 -3.00
C ASP A 100 -3.85 -5.82 -2.82
N THR A 101 -4.39 -6.55 -3.79
CA THR A 101 -4.12 -7.97 -3.93
C THR A 101 -3.06 -8.14 -5.02
N ILE A 102 -2.01 -8.85 -4.68
CA ILE A 102 -0.93 -9.21 -5.59
C ILE A 102 -0.87 -10.71 -5.80
N LEU A 103 -0.40 -11.14 -6.96
CA LEU A 103 -0.06 -12.52 -7.27
C LEU A 103 1.46 -12.66 -7.27
N ALA A 104 2.01 -13.56 -6.45
CA ALA A 104 3.45 -13.85 -6.50
C ALA A 104 3.76 -14.74 -7.71
N THR A 105 4.45 -14.20 -8.71
CA THR A 105 4.85 -14.97 -9.90
C THR A 105 6.37 -15.19 -9.93
N SER A 106 6.84 -16.09 -10.78
CA SER A 106 8.27 -16.34 -10.99
C SER A 106 9.02 -15.14 -11.58
N THR A 107 8.32 -14.18 -12.21
CA THR A 107 8.91 -12.93 -12.72
C THR A 107 8.77 -11.76 -11.75
N GLY A 108 8.09 -11.96 -10.61
CA GLY A 108 7.84 -10.96 -9.59
C GLY A 108 6.37 -10.83 -9.18
N PRO A 109 6.07 -9.96 -8.21
CA PRO A 109 4.70 -9.72 -7.76
C PRO A 109 3.89 -8.92 -8.80
N GLU A 110 2.69 -9.37 -9.12
CA GLU A 110 1.76 -8.66 -10.04
C GLU A 110 0.53 -8.15 -9.27
N ILE A 111 0.16 -6.87 -9.44
CA ILE A 111 -1.06 -6.32 -8.82
C ILE A 111 -2.27 -6.68 -9.66
N ILE A 112 -3.16 -7.52 -9.12
CA ILE A 112 -4.37 -8.00 -9.83
C ILE A 112 -5.63 -7.18 -9.51
N THR A 113 -5.56 -6.23 -8.58
CA THR A 113 -6.68 -5.35 -8.18
C THR A 113 -6.49 -3.89 -8.62
N ALA A 114 -5.64 -3.64 -9.62
CA ALA A 114 -5.39 -2.27 -10.08
C ALA A 114 -6.69 -1.61 -10.57
N ALA A 115 -7.08 -0.51 -9.92
CA ALA A 115 -8.29 0.22 -10.27
C ALA A 115 -8.05 1.17 -11.45
N ARG A 116 -8.84 1.03 -12.53
CA ARG A 116 -8.66 1.78 -13.80
C ARG A 116 -8.66 3.30 -13.66
N ASN A 117 -9.39 3.86 -12.70
CA ASN A 117 -9.58 5.31 -12.54
C ASN A 117 -9.17 5.81 -11.15
N TRP A 118 -8.31 5.07 -10.44
CA TRP A 118 -7.82 5.50 -9.14
C TRP A 118 -6.50 6.26 -9.32
N PRO A 119 -6.27 7.35 -8.57
CA PRO A 119 -4.95 8.00 -8.56
C PRO A 119 -3.87 6.96 -8.25
N THR A 120 -2.85 6.88 -9.09
CA THR A 120 -1.70 5.99 -8.90
C THR A 120 -0.42 6.79 -8.80
N VAL A 121 0.54 6.23 -8.08
CA VAL A 121 1.90 6.75 -7.98
C VAL A 121 2.82 5.68 -8.52
N SER A 122 3.60 6.04 -9.55
CA SER A 122 4.67 5.21 -10.07
C SER A 122 5.92 5.35 -9.21
N VAL A 123 6.57 4.23 -8.96
CA VAL A 123 7.66 4.09 -8.00
C VAL A 123 8.79 3.33 -8.66
N GLU A 124 9.92 3.99 -8.85
CA GLU A 124 11.16 3.32 -9.22
C GLU A 124 11.73 2.60 -7.99
N GLY A 125 11.74 1.27 -8.03
CA GLY A 125 12.58 0.42 -7.17
C GLY A 125 13.86 0.04 -7.91
N GLU A 126 14.82 -0.52 -7.19
CA GLU A 126 16.11 -0.98 -7.76
C GLU A 126 15.90 -2.01 -8.91
N ASP A 127 14.78 -2.73 -8.91
CA ASP A 127 14.43 -3.76 -9.89
C ASP A 127 13.35 -3.35 -10.92
N GLY A 128 12.87 -2.09 -10.94
CA GLY A 128 11.88 -1.62 -11.93
C GLY A 128 10.87 -0.57 -11.46
N VAL A 129 9.93 -0.19 -12.34
CA VAL A 129 8.87 0.82 -12.05
C VAL A 129 7.56 0.14 -11.63
N TRP A 130 7.02 0.54 -10.49
CA TRP A 130 5.83 -0.05 -9.87
C TRP A 130 4.71 0.98 -9.68
N ALA A 131 3.49 0.66 -10.09
CA ALA A 131 2.33 1.51 -9.86
C ALA A 131 1.60 1.11 -8.58
N ALA A 132 1.40 2.05 -7.65
CA ALA A 132 0.62 1.83 -6.43
C ALA A 132 -0.57 2.80 -6.34
N ALA A 133 -1.70 2.33 -5.81
CA ALA A 133 -2.89 3.16 -5.61
C ALA A 133 -2.63 4.29 -4.59
N GLY A 134 -2.63 5.55 -5.01
CA GLY A 134 -2.27 6.69 -4.17
C GLY A 134 -2.48 8.07 -4.79
N HIS A 135 -2.86 9.05 -3.97
CA HIS A 135 -2.95 10.45 -4.40
C HIS A 135 -1.57 11.13 -4.28
N PRO A 136 -1.02 11.74 -5.34
CA PRO A 136 0.35 12.32 -5.33
C PRO A 136 0.56 13.66 -4.58
N ARG A 137 -0.40 14.19 -3.80
CA ARG A 137 -0.23 15.58 -3.30
C ARG A 137 0.86 15.71 -2.22
N PRO A 138 1.79 16.69 -2.35
CA PRO A 138 2.75 16.99 -1.30
C PRO A 138 2.07 17.69 -0.11
N VAL A 139 2.52 17.38 1.09
CA VAL A 139 2.05 18.01 2.34
C VAL A 139 2.72 19.38 2.47
N THR A 140 2.00 20.45 2.16
CA THR A 140 2.36 21.80 2.64
C THR A 140 1.81 22.00 4.06
N ARG A 141 2.67 22.44 4.97
CA ARG A 141 2.33 22.76 6.36
C ARG A 141 1.33 23.93 6.36
N GLY A 142 0.14 23.73 6.91
CA GLY A 142 -0.78 24.84 7.23
C GLY A 142 -2.10 24.92 6.45
N SER A 143 -2.73 23.80 6.08
CA SER A 143 -4.12 23.84 5.62
C SER A 143 -5.01 22.90 6.46
N LEU A 144 -5.84 23.52 7.28
CA LEU A 144 -7.01 22.90 7.92
C LEU A 144 -8.02 22.62 6.81
N VAL A 145 -7.90 21.47 6.13
CA VAL A 145 -8.93 21.01 5.19
C VAL A 145 -9.49 19.70 5.71
N ARG A 146 -10.69 19.83 6.26
CA ARG A 146 -11.57 18.74 6.66
C ARG A 146 -11.61 17.69 5.54
N SER A 147 -11.25 16.48 5.93
CA SER A 147 -11.14 15.28 5.13
C SER A 147 -12.36 15.06 4.21
N HIS A 148 -12.13 15.19 2.91
CA HIS A 148 -13.05 14.80 1.84
C HIS A 148 -13.26 13.27 1.70
N LEU A 149 -12.73 12.49 2.64
CA LEU A 149 -12.88 11.03 2.71
C LEU A 149 -14.30 10.58 3.09
N TRP A 150 -15.20 11.51 3.49
CA TRP A 150 -16.60 11.17 3.78
C TRP A 150 -17.45 11.04 2.50
N ARG A 151 -17.19 11.81 1.44
CA ARG A 151 -18.15 11.95 0.33
C ARG A 151 -18.31 10.70 -0.55
N CYS A 152 -17.31 9.81 -0.65
CA CYS A 152 -17.43 8.60 -1.48
C CYS A 152 -18.21 7.47 -0.78
N MET A 153 -18.06 7.30 0.54
CA MET A 153 -18.86 6.30 1.28
C MET A 153 -20.33 6.74 1.43
N LEU A 154 -20.60 8.05 1.51
CA LEU A 154 -21.97 8.58 1.54
C LEU A 154 -22.63 8.54 0.16
N ALA A 155 -21.89 8.82 -0.93
CA ALA A 155 -22.41 8.72 -2.29
C ALA A 155 -22.79 7.27 -2.68
N ALA A 156 -22.01 6.27 -2.23
CA ALA A 156 -22.35 4.86 -2.43
C ALA A 156 -23.60 4.41 -1.64
N ARG A 157 -23.84 4.98 -0.44
CA ARG A 157 -25.06 4.70 0.34
C ARG A 157 -26.31 5.38 -0.21
N LEU A 158 -26.20 6.60 -0.74
CA LEU A 158 -27.32 7.31 -1.38
C LEU A 158 -27.68 6.73 -2.75
N ALA A 159 -26.70 6.24 -3.51
CA ALA A 159 -26.95 5.56 -4.78
C ALA A 159 -27.58 4.16 -4.62
N ALA A 160 -27.47 3.54 -3.44
CA ALA A 160 -28.00 2.20 -3.14
C ALA A 160 -29.33 2.20 -2.35
N GLY A 161 -29.87 3.35 -1.97
CA GLY A 161 -31.16 3.45 -1.26
C GLY A 161 -31.18 2.85 0.16
N LEU A 162 -30.03 2.48 0.72
CA LEU A 162 -29.94 1.81 2.02
C LEU A 162 -29.94 2.84 3.17
N GLN A 163 -30.96 2.77 4.01
CA GLN A 163 -31.05 3.58 5.23
C GLN A 163 -29.94 3.22 6.23
N PRO A 164 -29.41 4.20 6.99
CA PRO A 164 -28.38 3.94 7.99
C PRO A 164 -28.93 3.05 9.11
N VAL A 165 -28.22 1.95 9.40
CA VAL A 165 -28.42 1.21 10.66
C VAL A 165 -27.89 2.06 11.82
N PRO A 166 -28.67 2.24 12.91
CA PRO A 166 -28.21 3.00 14.06
C PRO A 166 -27.01 2.30 14.71
N SER A 167 -26.01 3.09 15.08
CA SER A 167 -24.88 2.67 15.88
C SER A 167 -25.35 2.01 17.17
N CYS A 168 -24.89 0.80 17.44
CA CYS A 168 -24.96 0.21 18.77
C CYS A 168 -23.98 0.99 19.66
N GLY A 169 -24.51 1.84 20.55
CA GLY A 169 -23.78 2.34 21.73
C GLY A 169 -23.65 1.21 22.77
N ALA A 170 -22.76 1.27 23.76
CA ALA A 170 -22.12 2.41 24.41
C ALA A 170 -20.64 2.16 24.68
#